data_AF-A0A316PF50-F1
#
_entry.id   AF-A0A316PF50-F1
#
_cell.length_a   1.000
_cell.length_b   1.000
_cell.length_c   1.000
_cell.angle_alpha   90.00
_cell.angle_beta   90.00
_cell.angle_gamma   90.00
#
_symmetry.space_group_name_H-M   'P 1'
#
loop_
_entity.id
_entity.type
_entity.pdbx_description
1 polymer ?
#
loop_
_entity_poly.entity_id
_entity_poly.type
_entity_poly.pdbx_seq_one_letter_code
_entity_poly.pdbx_strand_id
1 'polypeptide(L)'
;MPQTEVPIERRFHGSVNLVILHLRRVAQSNDIDAGLAAARRLRMFDADNEAFVRRMLALDEALQSGGELPEPITPALADELQACALRLNAADPA
;
A
#
# COMPACT_ATOMS: atom_id res chain seq x y z
N MET A 1 26.53 -15.77 7.93
CA MET A 1 26.04 -14.38 7.84
C MET A 1 24.71 -14.35 8.58
N PRO A 2 24.58 -13.67 9.74
CA PRO A 2 23.25 -13.50 10.32
C PRO A 2 22.43 -12.69 9.31
N GLN A 3 21.32 -13.25 8.83
CA GLN A 3 20.35 -12.47 8.06
C GLN A 3 19.86 -11.36 8.98
N THR A 4 20.21 -10.11 8.68
CA THR A 4 19.70 -8.96 9.43
C THR A 4 18.21 -8.90 9.14
N GLU A 5 17.39 -9.30 10.11
CA GLU A 5 15.95 -9.22 10.03
C GLU A 5 15.56 -7.76 9.77
N VAL A 6 14.82 -7.52 8.68
CA VAL A 6 14.38 -6.16 8.33
C VAL A 6 13.34 -5.74 9.37
N PRO A 7 13.51 -4.57 10.03
CA PRO A 7 12.51 -4.04 10.95
C PRO A 7 11.13 -3.98 10.29
N ILE A 8 10.08 -4.36 11.01
CA ILE A 8 8.75 -4.50 10.45
C ILE A 8 8.24 -3.17 9.86
N GLU A 9 8.61 -2.05 10.46
CA GLU A 9 8.28 -0.70 10.01
C GLU A 9 8.91 -0.39 8.64
N ARG A 10 10.15 -0.83 8.41
CA ARG A 10 10.81 -0.68 7.11
C ARG A 10 10.15 -1.55 6.04
N ARG A 11 9.77 -2.78 6.41
CA ARG A 11 9.05 -3.69 5.51
C ARG A 11 7.68 -3.10 5.14
N PHE A 12 6.94 -2.61 6.13
CA PHE A 12 5.65 -1.96 5.97
C PHE A 12 5.74 -0.74 5.03
N HIS A 13 6.66 0.19 5.30
CA HIS A 13 6.87 1.37 4.46
C HIS A 13 7.24 0.97 3.01
N GLY A 14 8.07 -0.06 2.84
CA GLY A 14 8.39 -0.62 1.54
C GLY A 14 7.15 -1.11 0.78
N SER A 15 6.24 -1.83 1.44
CA SER A 15 4.99 -2.31 0.84
C SER A 15 4.03 -1.15 0.50
N VAL A 16 3.95 -0.11 1.33
CA VAL A 16 3.17 1.11 1.03
C VAL A 16 3.68 1.79 -0.24
N ASN A 17 5.00 1.95 -0.38
CA ASN A 17 5.61 2.53 -1.58
C ASN A 17 5.30 1.73 -2.85
N LEU A 18 5.25 0.40 -2.77
CA LEU A 18 4.85 -0.46 -3.90
C LEU A 18 3.39 -0.23 -4.29
N VAL A 19 2.48 -0.14 -3.32
CA VAL A 19 1.07 0.19 -3.59
C VAL A 19 0.96 1.56 -4.27
N ILE A 20 1.62 2.59 -3.74
CA ILE A 20 1.66 3.93 -4.34
C ILE A 20 2.14 3.87 -5.79
N LEU A 21 3.25 3.19 -6.04
CA LEU A 21 3.82 3.03 -7.38
C LEU A 21 2.80 2.41 -8.35
N HIS A 22 2.14 1.33 -7.94
CA HIS A 22 1.17 0.65 -8.79
C HIS A 22 -0.10 1.46 -8.99
N LEU A 23 -0.60 2.18 -7.99
CA LEU A 23 -1.74 3.09 -8.14
C LEU A 23 -1.45 4.19 -9.16
N ARG A 24 -0.24 4.78 -9.11
CA ARG A 24 0.19 5.77 -10.09
C ARG A 24 0.25 5.21 -11.50
N ARG A 25 0.78 3.99 -11.65
CA ARG A 25 0.81 3.27 -12.94
C ARG A 25 -0.60 3.03 -13.47
N VAL A 26 -1.52 2.54 -12.63
CA VAL A 26 -2.90 2.21 -12.99
C VAL A 26 -3.68 3.44 -13.46
N ALA A 27 -3.47 4.61 -12.82
CA ALA A 27 -4.11 5.86 -13.23
C ALA A 27 -3.33 6.67 -14.27
N GLN A 28 -2.10 6.28 -14.60
CA GLN A 28 -1.14 7.10 -15.36
C GLN A 28 -1.03 8.54 -14.81
N SER A 29 -1.04 8.66 -13.47
CA SER A 29 -1.12 9.92 -12.74
C SER A 29 -0.34 9.83 -11.43
N ASN A 30 0.11 10.97 -10.90
CA ASN A 30 0.70 11.02 -9.55
C ASN A 30 -0.36 11.17 -8.43
N ASP A 31 -1.61 11.39 -8.80
CA ASP A 31 -2.75 11.47 -7.89
C ASP A 31 -3.15 10.07 -7.39
N ILE A 32 -3.05 9.88 -6.06
CA ILE A 32 -3.33 8.61 -5.39
C ILE A 32 -4.83 8.32 -5.35
N ASP A 33 -5.67 9.35 -5.21
CA ASP A 33 -7.12 9.18 -5.22
C ASP A 33 -7.59 8.78 -6.62
N ALA A 34 -7.01 9.37 -7.67
CA ALA A 34 -7.23 8.91 -9.04
C ALA A 34 -6.78 7.46 -9.23
N GLY A 35 -5.64 7.07 -8.63
CA GLY A 35 -5.15 5.69 -8.57
C GLY A 35 -6.15 4.72 -7.97
N LEU A 36 -6.70 5.04 -6.78
CA LEU A 36 -7.68 4.21 -6.07
C LEU A 36 -8.99 4.11 -6.86
N ALA A 37 -9.48 5.22 -7.40
CA ALA A 37 -10.67 5.24 -8.24
C ALA A 37 -10.49 4.40 -9.52
N ALA A 38 -9.31 4.47 -10.16
CA ALA A 38 -8.98 3.67 -11.33
C ALA A 38 -8.88 2.18 -10.99
N ALA A 39 -8.20 1.81 -9.90
CA ALA A 39 -8.12 0.43 -9.41
C ALA A 39 -9.50 -0.16 -9.10
N ARG A 40 -10.40 0.64 -8.53
CA ARG A 40 -11.80 0.28 -8.29
C ARG A 40 -12.57 0.04 -9.58
N ARG A 41 -12.44 0.95 -10.55
CA ARG A 41 -13.11 0.90 -11.86
C ARG A 41 -12.68 -0.33 -12.66
N LEU A 42 -11.39 -0.68 -12.59
CA LEU A 42 -10.80 -1.84 -13.23
C LEU A 42 -10.97 -3.14 -12.43
N ARG A 43 -11.72 -3.11 -11.32
CA ARG A 43 -12.00 -4.25 -10.43
C ARG A 43 -10.75 -4.92 -9.86
N MET A 44 -9.62 -4.21 -9.80
CA MET A 44 -8.42 -4.67 -9.10
C MET A 44 -8.64 -4.63 -7.59
N PHE A 45 -9.34 -3.60 -7.12
CA PHE A 45 -9.77 -3.43 -5.74
C PHE A 45 -11.29 -3.47 -5.63
N ASP A 46 -11.76 -4.04 -4.53
CA ASP A 46 -13.09 -3.79 -4.00
C ASP A 46 -13.08 -2.61 -2.98
N ALA A 47 -14.20 -2.38 -2.29
CA ALA A 47 -14.34 -1.26 -1.35
C ALA A 47 -13.50 -1.48 -0.08
N ASP A 48 -13.34 -2.73 0.35
CA ASP A 48 -12.57 -3.09 1.53
C ASP A 48 -11.07 -2.91 1.27
N ASN A 49 -10.60 -3.32 0.09
CA ASN A 49 -9.22 -3.07 -0.35
C ASN A 49 -8.91 -1.56 -0.40
N GLU A 50 -9.82 -0.75 -0.94
CA GLU A 50 -9.63 0.70 -0.98
C GLU A 50 -9.56 1.30 0.43
N ALA A 51 -10.53 0.95 1.30
CA ALA A 51 -10.57 1.44 2.68
C ALA A 51 -9.33 1.02 3.47
N PHE A 52 -8.87 -0.22 3.26
CA PHE A 52 -7.63 -0.73 3.83
C PHE A 52 -6.42 0.09 3.38
N VAL A 53 -6.23 0.28 2.06
CA VAL A 53 -5.08 1.04 1.54
C VAL A 53 -5.08 2.48 2.01
N ARG A 54 -6.25 3.15 2.07
CA ARG A 54 -6.37 4.50 2.64
C ARG A 54 -5.90 4.56 4.08
N ARG A 55 -6.30 3.59 4.91
CA ARG A 55 -5.87 3.48 6.30
C ARG A 55 -4.35 3.29 6.41
N MET A 56 -3.77 2.44 5.56
CA MET A 56 -2.33 2.18 5.56
C MET A 56 -1.50 3.36 5.08
N LEU A 57 -1.99 4.16 4.13
CA LEU A 57 -1.34 5.40 3.71
C LEU A 57 -1.28 6.41 4.86
N ALA A 58 -2.38 6.58 5.60
CA ALA A 58 -2.41 7.45 6.77
C ALA A 58 -1.50 6.93 7.90
N LEU A 59 -1.43 5.61 8.09
CA LEU A 59 -0.54 4.98 9.06
C LEU A 59 0.95 5.18 8.69
N ASP A 60 1.31 5.08 7.41
CA ASP A 60 2.66 5.36 6.93
C ASP A 60 3.04 6.84 7.10
N GLU A 61 2.11 7.76 6.83
CA GLU A 61 2.33 9.19 7.08
C GLU A 61 2.59 9.49 8.57
N ALA A 62 1.82 8.86 9.47
CA ALA A 62 2.05 8.95 10.92
C ALA A 62 3.41 8.38 11.33
N LEU A 63 3.79 7.23 10.73
CA LEU A 63 5.10 6.62 10.95
C LEU A 63 6.25 7.53 10.49
N GLN A 64 6.15 8.10 9.28
CA GLN A 64 7.20 8.96 8.71
C GLN A 64 7.33 10.30 9.45
N SER A 65 6.22 10.83 9.98
CA SER A 65 6.25 12.06 10.78
C SER A 65 6.78 11.84 12.22
N GLY A 66 7.01 10.59 12.63
CA GLY A 66 7.40 10.24 14.00
C GLY A 66 6.28 10.51 15.03
N GLY A 67 5.03 10.61 14.55
CA GLY A 67 3.86 10.81 15.39
C GLY A 67 3.41 9.54 16.11
N GLU A 68 2.36 9.67 16.90
CA GLU A 68 1.69 8.52 17.50
C GLU A 68 0.98 7.71 16.42
N LEU A 69 1.24 6.41 16.37
CA LEU A 69 0.59 5.51 15.42
C LEU A 69 -0.84 5.22 15.90
N PRO A 70 -1.86 5.39 15.06
CA PRO A 70 -3.24 5.07 15.42
C PRO A 70 -3.46 3.57 15.67
N GLU A 71 -2.60 2.71 15.10
CA GLU A 71 -2.57 1.27 15.34
C GLU A 71 -1.13 0.74 15.21
N PRO A 72 -0.77 -0.37 15.89
CA PRO A 72 0.56 -0.95 15.78
C PRO A 72 0.80 -1.54 14.38
N ILE A 73 2.00 -1.35 13.84
CA ILE A 73 2.42 -1.99 12.59
C ILE A 73 2.70 -3.47 12.88
N THR A 74 1.96 -4.36 12.21
CA THR A 74 2.10 -5.81 12.38
C THR A 74 2.52 -6.50 11.08
N PRO A 75 3.10 -7.70 11.15
CA PRO A 75 3.37 -8.52 9.96
C PRO A 75 2.13 -8.75 9.08
N ALA A 76 0.96 -8.94 9.70
CA ALA A 76 -0.29 -9.15 8.97
C ALA A 76 -0.67 -7.95 8.10
N LEU A 77 -0.49 -6.71 8.60
CA LEU A 77 -0.73 -5.50 7.80
C LEU A 77 0.23 -5.40 6.61
N ALA A 78 1.51 -5.73 6.82
CA ALA A 78 2.49 -5.73 5.74
C ALA A 78 2.19 -6.81 4.69
N ASP A 79 1.76 -8.00 5.11
CA ASP A 79 1.37 -9.09 4.20
C ASP A 79 0.12 -8.73 3.39
N GLU A 80 -0.88 -8.10 4.01
CA GLU A 80 -2.10 -7.65 3.33
C GLU A 80 -1.81 -6.51 2.33
N LEU A 81 -0.97 -5.54 2.69
CA LEU A 81 -0.46 -4.52 1.76
C LEU A 81 0.27 -5.13 0.58
N GLN A 82 1.11 -6.14 0.82
CA GLN A 82 1.80 -6.85 -0.26
C GLN A 82 0.80 -7.53 -1.20
N ALA A 83 -0.27 -8.13 -0.66
CA ALA A 83 -1.34 -8.71 -1.46
C ALA A 83 -2.07 -7.63 -2.29
N CYS A 84 -2.32 -6.43 -1.73
CA CYS A 84 -2.86 -5.29 -2.47
C CYS A 84 -1.94 -4.86 -3.61
N ALA A 85 -0.62 -4.76 -3.37
CA ALA A 85 0.36 -4.45 -4.40
C ALA A 85 0.33 -5.47 -5.55
N LEU A 86 0.26 -6.77 -5.23
CA LEU A 86 0.15 -7.84 -6.22
C LEU A 86 -1.13 -7.72 -7.06
N ARG A 87 -2.29 -7.40 -6.46
CA ARG A 87 -3.55 -7.17 -7.18
C ARG A 87 -3.44 -6.02 -8.19
N LEU A 88 -2.80 -4.91 -7.79
CA LEU A 88 -2.58 -3.75 -8.66
C LEU A 88 -1.56 -4.03 -9.77
N ASN A 89 -0.62 -4.94 -9.54
CA ASN A 89 0.40 -5.31 -10.51
C ASN A 89 -0.10 -6.34 -11.54
N ALA A 90 -0.93 -7.31 -11.10
CA ALA A 90 -1.41 -8.42 -11.92
C ALA A 90 -2.37 -7.99 -13.04
N ALA A 91 -2.90 -6.77 -12.98
CA ALA A 91 -3.66 -6.21 -14.07
C ALA A 91 -2.71 -5.60 -15.11
N ASP A 92 -2.68 -6.24 -16.29
CA ASP A 92 -2.03 -5.71 -17.47
C ASP A 92 -2.63 -4.34 -17.82
N PRO A 93 -1.79 -3.31 -18.05
CA PRO A 93 -2.24 -2.11 -18.72
C PRO A 93 -2.46 -2.49 -20.19
N ALA A 94 -3.73 -2.70 -20.55
CA ALA A 94 -4.16 -2.89 -21.94
C ALA A 94 -3.93 -1.63 -22.77
#